data_AF-A0A235F4S1-F1
#
_entry.id   AF-A0A235F4S1-F1
#
_cell.length_a   1.000
_cell.length_b   1.000
_cell.length_c   1.000
_cell.angle_alpha   90.00
_cell.angle_beta   90.00
_cell.angle_gamma   90.00
#
_symmetry.space_group_name_H-M   'P 1'
#
loop_
_entity.id
_entity.type
_entity.pdbx_description
1 polymer ?
#
loop_
_entity_poly.entity_id
_entity_poly.type
_entity_poly.pdbx_seq_one_letter_code
_entity_poly.pdbx_strand_id
1 'polypeptide(L)'
;MLVEPKGPACHTGSYSCFSSADAGFKESEPDPDRYAILTELQNVIAQREKEMPKDAYTTYLFEKGVDKILKKVGEEAGEVIIAAKNRDPEELKWESADLLYHLLVLLQEQKLPFDEVLSVLKERHSK
;
A
#
# COMPACT_ATOMS: atom_id res chain seq x y z
N MET A 1 11.04 -10.94 49.20
CA MET A 1 9.74 -10.66 49.83
C MET A 1 8.69 -10.78 48.73
N LEU A 2 7.68 -11.63 48.91
CA LEU A 2 6.60 -11.83 47.94
C LEU A 2 5.32 -11.23 48.54
N VAL A 3 4.53 -10.57 47.71
CA VAL A 3 3.29 -9.91 48.11
C VAL A 3 2.20 -10.27 47.11
N GLU A 4 1.02 -10.61 47.60
CA GLU A 4 -0.18 -10.83 46.78
C GLU A 4 -1.00 -9.53 46.71
N PRO A 5 -1.15 -8.90 45.53
CA PRO A 5 -1.94 -7.69 45.38
C PRO A 5 -3.45 -8.02 45.34
N LYS A 6 -4.24 -7.27 46.10
CA LYS A 6 -5.72 -7.33 46.06
C LYS A 6 -6.28 -6.37 45.01
N GLY A 7 -5.92 -6.58 43.75
CA GLY A 7 -6.39 -5.78 42.61
C GLY A 7 -5.26 -5.24 41.73
N PRO A 8 -5.60 -4.49 40.65
CA PRO A 8 -4.60 -3.94 39.75
C PRO A 8 -3.73 -2.92 40.47
N ALA A 9 -2.41 -3.08 40.36
CA ALA A 9 -1.45 -2.15 40.95
C ALA A 9 -1.32 -0.84 40.14
N CYS A 10 -1.78 -0.83 38.89
CA CYS A 10 -1.71 0.34 38.02
C CYS A 10 -3.06 1.06 37.91
N HIS A 11 -3.01 2.38 37.86
CA HIS A 11 -4.17 3.26 37.67
C HIS A 11 -4.90 3.07 36.33
N THR A 12 -4.28 2.37 35.37
CA THR A 12 -4.90 1.97 34.09
C THR A 12 -5.63 0.62 34.17
N GLY A 13 -5.64 -0.02 35.34
CA GLY A 13 -6.21 -1.35 35.52
C GLY A 13 -5.26 -2.51 35.19
N SER A 14 -4.00 -2.24 34.83
CA SER A 14 -3.01 -3.30 34.60
C SER A 14 -2.44 -3.87 35.91
N TYR A 15 -2.02 -5.14 35.86
CA TYR A 15 -1.49 -5.88 37.02
C TYR A 15 -0.15 -5.31 37.52
N SER A 16 0.64 -4.69 36.64
CA SER A 16 1.86 -3.98 37.01
C SER A 16 2.01 -2.70 36.17
N CYS A 17 2.86 -1.78 36.66
CA CYS A 17 3.25 -0.57 35.93
C CYS A 17 4.13 -0.86 34.70
N PHE A 18 4.72 -2.05 34.62
CA PHE A 18 5.59 -2.48 33.53
C PHE A 18 4.80 -3.35 32.54
N SER A 19 3.85 -2.73 31.84
CA SER A 19 3.18 -3.38 30.73
C SER A 19 4.10 -3.38 29.50
N SER A 20 4.73 -4.53 29.25
CA SER A 20 5.42 -4.86 27.99
C SER A 20 6.63 -3.99 27.61
N ALA A 21 7.56 -3.76 28.53
CA ALA A 21 8.87 -3.20 28.16
C ALA A 21 9.91 -4.28 27.80
N ASP A 22 9.68 -5.55 28.18
CA ASP A 22 10.63 -6.65 27.95
C ASP A 22 9.89 -7.92 27.48
N ALA A 23 9.50 -7.96 26.21
CA ALA A 23 9.25 -9.19 25.47
C ALA A 23 9.38 -8.88 23.98
N GLY A 24 10.41 -9.46 23.35
CA GLY A 24 10.90 -9.13 22.01
C GLY A 24 9.86 -9.12 20.91
N PHE A 25 10.22 -8.48 19.79
CA PHE A 25 9.56 -8.47 18.48
C PHE A 25 8.24 -9.25 18.46
N LYS A 26 7.19 -8.65 19.02
CA LYS A 26 5.85 -9.09 18.67
C LYS A 26 5.71 -8.73 17.21
N GLU A 27 5.66 -9.73 16.34
CA GLU A 27 5.00 -9.57 15.05
C GLU A 27 3.67 -8.89 15.36
N SER A 28 3.60 -7.59 15.09
CA SER A 28 2.36 -6.84 15.19
C SER A 28 1.37 -7.56 14.30
N GLU A 29 0.21 -7.96 14.84
CA GLU A 29 -0.87 -8.46 14.00
C GLU A 29 -1.04 -7.51 12.81
N PRO A 30 -1.15 -8.04 11.57
CA PRO A 30 -1.26 -7.19 10.40
C PRO A 30 -2.44 -6.26 10.59
N ASP A 31 -2.19 -4.96 10.38
CA ASP A 31 -3.21 -3.93 10.46
C ASP A 31 -4.46 -4.39 9.70
N PRO A 32 -5.64 -4.48 10.35
CA PRO A 32 -6.86 -4.90 9.67
C PRO A 32 -7.18 -4.04 8.44
N ASP A 33 -6.64 -2.82 8.35
CA ASP A 33 -6.77 -1.92 7.23
C ASP A 33 -5.47 -1.73 6.42
N ARG A 34 -4.60 -2.74 6.36
CA ARG A 34 -3.32 -2.71 5.61
C ARG A 34 -3.45 -2.36 4.12
N TYR A 35 -4.66 -2.37 3.55
CA TYR A 35 -4.93 -2.02 2.16
C TYR A 35 -5.48 -0.59 1.97
N ALA A 36 -5.72 0.16 3.05
CA ALA A 36 -6.21 1.55 3.03
C ALA A 36 -5.42 2.45 2.07
N ILE A 37 -4.09 2.24 2.00
CA ILE A 37 -3.19 3.02 1.14
C ILE A 37 -3.59 2.96 -0.34
N LEU A 38 -4.15 1.84 -0.82
CA LEU A 38 -4.58 1.71 -2.22
C LEU A 38 -5.80 2.61 -2.51
N THR A 39 -6.73 2.68 -1.55
CA THR A 39 -7.90 3.56 -1.63
C THR A 39 -7.47 5.03 -1.52
N GLU A 40 -6.55 5.36 -0.62
CA GLU A 40 -5.99 6.71 -0.52
C GLU A 40 -5.32 7.14 -1.83
N LEU A 41 -4.46 6.29 -2.40
CA LEU A 41 -3.78 6.55 -3.67
C LEU A 41 -4.77 6.78 -4.80
N GLN A 42 -5.84 5.99 -4.90
CA GLN A 42 -6.89 6.21 -5.91
C GLN A 42 -7.56 7.58 -5.77
N ASN A 43 -7.93 7.96 -4.55
CA ASN A 43 -8.55 9.25 -4.28
C ASN A 43 -7.60 10.40 -4.67
N VAL A 44 -6.32 10.29 -4.31
CA VAL A 44 -5.29 11.27 -4.67
C VAL A 44 -5.09 11.35 -6.19
N ILE A 45 -5.02 10.22 -6.89
CA ILE A 45 -4.85 10.17 -8.35
C ILE A 45 -6.07 10.79 -9.04
N ALA A 46 -7.29 10.43 -8.63
CA ALA A 46 -8.53 10.99 -9.17
C ALA A 46 -8.65 12.50 -8.90
N GLN A 47 -8.27 12.94 -7.70
CA GLN A 47 -8.22 14.37 -7.37
C GLN A 47 -7.22 15.12 -8.25
N ARG A 48 -6.02 14.57 -8.43
CA ARG A 48 -4.98 15.18 -9.29
C ARG A 48 -5.38 15.23 -10.75
N GLU A 49 -6.08 14.23 -11.26
CA GLU A 49 -6.64 14.25 -12.61
C GLU A 49 -7.64 15.41 -12.79
N LYS A 50 -8.47 15.67 -11.77
CA LYS A 50 -9.48 16.72 -11.80
C LYS A 50 -8.88 18.12 -11.64
N GLU A 51 -7.95 18.27 -10.71
CA GLU A 51 -7.40 19.58 -10.32
C GLU A 51 -6.22 20.01 -11.20
N MET A 52 -5.54 19.06 -11.83
CA MET A 52 -4.34 19.28 -12.65
C MET A 52 -3.34 20.25 -11.99
N PRO A 53 -2.89 19.97 -10.74
CA PRO A 53 -1.97 20.85 -10.04
C PRO A 53 -0.66 20.98 -10.84
N LYS A 54 -0.16 22.22 -10.93
CA LYS A 54 1.11 22.51 -11.59
C LYS A 54 2.26 21.78 -10.88
N ASP A 55 3.21 21.30 -11.67
CA ASP A 55 4.42 20.58 -11.24
C ASP A 55 4.20 19.21 -10.58
N ALA A 56 2.96 18.69 -10.53
CA ALA A 56 2.74 17.33 -10.05
C ALA A 56 3.05 16.30 -11.13
N TYR A 57 3.77 15.24 -10.76
CA TYR A 57 4.12 14.14 -11.66
C TYR A 57 2.88 13.47 -12.29
N THR A 58 1.82 13.28 -11.51
CA THR A 58 0.56 12.71 -12.00
C THR A 58 -0.09 13.59 -13.07
N THR A 59 -0.03 14.91 -12.93
CA THR A 59 -0.51 15.87 -13.95
C THR A 59 0.25 15.68 -15.25
N TYR A 60 1.59 15.60 -15.18
CA TYR A 60 2.42 15.37 -16.37
C TYR A 60 2.06 14.06 -17.09
N LEU A 61 1.74 12.98 -16.35
CA LEU A 61 1.30 11.72 -16.95
C LEU A 61 -0.02 11.88 -17.71
N PHE A 62 -1.02 12.51 -17.10
CA PHE A 62 -2.31 12.73 -17.74
C PHE A 62 -2.22 13.68 -18.94
N GLU A 63 -1.39 14.74 -18.87
CA GLU A 63 -1.17 15.63 -20.01
C GLU A 63 -0.52 14.94 -21.21
N LYS A 64 0.36 13.96 -20.96
CA LYS A 64 1.00 13.17 -22.03
C LYS A 64 0.11 12.03 -22.53
N GLY A 65 -0.95 11.69 -21.80
CA GLY A 65 -1.95 10.70 -22.16
C GLY A 65 -1.49 9.24 -22.05
N VAL A 66 -2.38 8.35 -22.49
CA VAL A 66 -2.26 6.90 -22.34
C VAL A 66 -0.91 6.32 -22.77
N ASP A 67 -0.33 6.77 -23.89
CA ASP A 67 0.94 6.23 -24.40
C ASP A 67 2.10 6.41 -23.42
N LYS A 68 2.15 7.55 -22.74
CA LYS A 68 3.18 7.83 -21.73
C LYS A 68 2.98 7.00 -20.48
N ILE A 69 1.73 6.80 -20.08
CA ILE A 69 1.36 5.96 -18.92
C ILE A 69 1.72 4.50 -19.21
N LEU A 70 1.34 3.97 -20.38
CA LEU A 70 1.67 2.60 -20.81
C LEU A 70 3.17 2.37 -20.88
N LYS A 71 3.94 3.36 -21.35
CA LYS A 71 5.41 3.28 -21.33
C LYS A 71 5.95 3.07 -19.92
N LYS A 72 5.43 3.81 -18.92
CA LYS A 72 5.82 3.63 -17.53
C LYS A 72 5.41 2.25 -17.01
N VAL A 73 4.16 1.83 -17.23
CA VAL A 73 3.71 0.47 -16.82
C VAL A 73 4.61 -0.63 -17.40
N GLY A 74 5.03 -0.51 -18.67
CA GLY A 74 5.93 -1.48 -19.29
C GLY A 74 7.37 -1.43 -18.74
N GLU A 75 7.87 -0.24 -18.42
CA GLU A 75 9.18 -0.02 -17.78
C GLU A 75 9.22 -0.69 -16.41
N GLU A 76 8.30 -0.33 -15.51
CA GLU A 76 8.23 -0.89 -14.15
C GLU A 76 8.03 -2.41 -14.15
N ALA A 77 7.20 -2.92 -15.08
CA ALA A 77 7.01 -4.36 -15.21
C ALA A 77 8.31 -5.07 -15.61
N GLY A 78 9.12 -4.46 -16.47
CA GLY A 78 10.45 -4.95 -16.82
C GLY A 78 11.41 -4.93 -15.63
N GLU A 79 11.40 -3.86 -14.85
CA GLU A 79 12.24 -3.68 -13.67
C GLU A 79 11.88 -4.69 -12.56
N VAL A 80 10.58 -4.92 -12.30
CA VAL A 80 10.11 -6.00 -11.41
C VAL A 80 10.64 -7.37 -11.85
N ILE A 81 10.59 -7.68 -13.15
CA ILE A 81 11.10 -8.96 -13.68
C ILE A 81 12.62 -9.08 -13.42
N ILE A 82 13.37 -8.01 -13.65
CA ILE A 82 14.82 -7.98 -13.47
C ILE A 82 15.18 -8.11 -11.98
N ALA A 83 14.55 -7.32 -11.11
CA ALA A 83 14.76 -7.36 -9.66
C ALA A 83 14.47 -8.76 -9.08
N ALA A 84 13.36 -9.37 -9.50
CA ALA A 84 13.02 -10.74 -9.12
C ALA A 84 14.06 -11.77 -9.61
N LYS A 85 14.56 -11.61 -10.85
CA LYS A 85 15.62 -12.46 -11.41
C LYS A 85 16.94 -12.32 -10.65
N ASN A 86 17.27 -11.12 -10.20
CA ASN A 86 18.47 -10.80 -9.42
C ASN A 86 18.36 -11.24 -7.95
N ARG A 87 17.17 -11.60 -7.48
CA ARG A 87 16.85 -11.88 -6.07
C ARG A 87 17.17 -10.69 -5.18
N ASP A 88 16.91 -9.48 -5.67
CA ASP A 88 17.04 -8.25 -4.91
C ASP A 88 15.66 -7.89 -4.29
N PRO A 89 15.45 -8.16 -2.99
CA PRO A 89 14.16 -7.89 -2.35
C PRO A 89 13.90 -6.39 -2.14
N GLU A 90 14.95 -5.57 -2.05
CA GLU A 90 14.78 -4.12 -1.87
C GLU A 90 14.33 -3.49 -3.18
N GLU A 91 15.05 -3.77 -4.28
CA GLU A 91 14.66 -3.32 -5.62
C GLU A 91 13.26 -3.83 -5.96
N LEU A 92 12.99 -5.13 -5.76
CA LEU A 92 11.69 -5.72 -6.08
C LEU A 92 10.52 -5.02 -5.36
N LYS A 93 10.71 -4.61 -4.10
CA LYS A 93 9.70 -3.89 -3.32
C LYS A 93 9.40 -2.52 -3.93
N TRP A 94 10.43 -1.77 -4.33
CA TRP A 94 10.28 -0.43 -4.92
C TRP A 94 9.61 -0.52 -6.29
N GLU A 95 10.10 -1.38 -7.19
CA GLU A 95 9.54 -1.51 -8.54
C GLU A 95 8.11 -2.06 -8.53
N SER A 96 7.78 -2.92 -7.56
CA SER A 96 6.41 -3.40 -7.39
C SER A 96 5.46 -2.27 -6.94
N ALA A 97 5.94 -1.35 -6.10
CA ALA A 97 5.14 -0.20 -5.68
C ALA A 97 4.90 0.77 -6.85
N ASP A 98 5.93 1.03 -7.66
CA ASP A 98 5.83 1.90 -8.84
C ASP A 98 4.93 1.29 -9.92
N LEU A 99 5.03 -0.02 -10.16
CA LEU A 99 4.12 -0.75 -11.05
C LEU A 99 2.67 -0.62 -10.59
N LEU A 100 2.39 -0.80 -9.30
CA LEU A 100 1.04 -0.66 -8.74
C LEU A 100 0.52 0.78 -8.91
N TYR A 101 1.35 1.78 -8.61
CA TYR A 101 0.98 3.18 -8.78
C TYR A 101 0.64 3.50 -10.24
N HIS A 102 1.51 3.11 -11.18
CA HIS A 102 1.30 3.36 -12.60
C HIS A 102 0.09 2.60 -13.17
N LEU A 103 -0.19 1.40 -12.66
CA LEU A 103 -1.41 0.67 -12.98
C LEU A 103 -2.65 1.44 -12.49
N LEU A 104 -2.66 1.96 -11.27
CA LEU A 104 -3.79 2.77 -10.76
C LEU A 104 -4.00 4.04 -11.59
N VAL A 105 -2.93 4.71 -12.01
CA VAL A 105 -3.01 5.88 -12.91
C VAL A 105 -3.62 5.49 -14.26
N LEU A 106 -3.20 4.36 -14.84
CA LEU A 106 -3.77 3.84 -16.09
C LEU A 106 -5.27 3.56 -15.96
N LEU A 107 -5.68 2.89 -14.88
CA LEU A 107 -7.08 2.58 -14.63
C LEU A 107 -7.94 3.86 -14.52
N GLN A 108 -7.44 4.87 -13.82
CA GLN A 108 -8.11 6.17 -13.69
C GLN A 108 -8.24 6.89 -15.05
N GLU A 109 -7.18 6.89 -15.86
CA GLU A 109 -7.19 7.50 -17.20
C GLU A 109 -8.20 6.81 -18.12
N GLN A 110 -8.27 5.48 -18.06
CA GLN A 110 -9.21 4.64 -18.82
C GLN A 110 -10.63 4.60 -18.24
N LYS A 111 -10.90 5.33 -17.14
CA LYS A 111 -12.20 5.35 -16.44
C LYS A 111 -12.67 3.97 -15.98
N LEU A 112 -11.73 3.08 -15.63
CA LEU A 112 -12.01 1.75 -15.11
C LEU A 112 -11.82 1.75 -13.58
N PRO A 113 -12.90 1.60 -12.78
CA PRO A 113 -12.79 1.55 -11.33
C PRO A 113 -11.95 0.36 -10.86
N PHE A 114 -11.04 0.57 -9.91
CA PHE A 114 -10.24 -0.52 -9.34
C PHE A 114 -11.10 -1.60 -8.66
N ASP A 115 -12.27 -1.22 -8.14
CA ASP A 115 -13.24 -2.16 -7.58
C ASP A 115 -13.68 -3.25 -8.58
N GLU A 116 -13.72 -2.92 -9.88
CA GLU A 116 -13.99 -3.91 -10.92
C GLU A 116 -12.83 -4.91 -11.05
N VAL A 117 -11.58 -4.43 -10.99
CA VAL A 117 -10.39 -5.29 -10.97
C VAL A 117 -10.38 -6.21 -9.74
N LEU A 118 -10.69 -5.66 -8.56
CA LEU A 118 -10.82 -6.44 -7.33
C LEU A 118 -11.93 -7.48 -7.41
N SER A 119 -13.05 -7.15 -8.06
CA SER A 119 -14.16 -8.08 -8.28
C SER A 119 -13.74 -9.26 -9.14
N VAL A 120 -12.98 -9.02 -10.21
CA VAL A 120 -12.39 -10.08 -11.04
C VAL A 120 -11.43 -10.96 -10.24
N LEU A 121 -10.59 -10.38 -9.37
CA LEU A 121 -9.69 -11.14 -8.50
C LEU A 121 -10.46 -12.03 -7.52
N LYS A 122 -11.54 -11.50 -6.90
CA LYS A 122 -12.43 -12.27 -6.00
C LYS A 122 -13.08 -13.44 -6.74
N GLU A 123 -13.58 -13.21 -7.95
CA GLU A 123 -14.18 -14.28 -8.77
C GLU A 123 -13.16 -15.38 -9.08
N ARG A 124 -11.93 -15.02 -9.44
CA ARG A 124 -10.86 -15.98 -9.74
C ARG A 124 -10.42 -16.80 -8.53
N HIS A 125 -10.44 -16.21 -7.33
CA HIS A 125 -10.07 -16.91 -6.10
C HIS A 125 -11.18 -17.84 -5.57
N SER A 126 -12.44 -17.55 -5.91
CA SER A 126 -13.59 -18.36 -5.48
C SER A 126 -13.84 -19.61 -6.36
N LYS A 127 -12.98 -19.84 -7.36
CA LYS A 127 -12.94 -21.04 -8.21
C LYS A 127 -11.81 -21.95 -7.77
#